data_AF-A0A2T6G0D0-F1
#
_entry.id   AF-A0A2T6G0D0-F1
#
_cell.length_a   1.000
_cell.length_b   1.000
_cell.length_c   1.000
_cell.angle_alpha   90.00
_cell.angle_beta   90.00
_cell.angle_gamma   90.00
#
_symmetry.space_group_name_H-M   'P 1'
#
loop_
_entity.id
_entity.type
_entity.pdbx_description
1 polymer ?
#
loop_
_entity_poly.entity_id
_entity_poly.type
_entity_poly.pdbx_seq_one_letter_code
_entity_poly.pdbx_strand_id
1 'polypeptide(L)'
;MGDFHGIKKVKCDYFADKGDRQVDTSVFKPTFHVDDTSDKDVHAAMRQAQASLAIEGLFVPENGQELVRKRLRGEISQADFLKAALEIATRE
;
A
#
# COMPACT_ATOMS: atom_id res chain seq x y z
N MET A 1 -40.00 -2.22 -24.30
CA MET A 1 -39.13 -1.11 -23.86
C MET A 1 -38.03 -1.70 -23.01
N GLY A 2 -36.81 -1.77 -23.53
CA GLY A 2 -35.65 -2.32 -22.81
C GLY A 2 -34.47 -2.57 -23.74
N ASP A 3 -33.93 -1.50 -24.36
CA ASP A 3 -32.74 -1.57 -25.21
C ASP A 3 -31.53 -0.99 -24.45
N PHE A 4 -30.79 -1.85 -23.73
CA PHE A 4 -29.46 -1.51 -23.22
C PHE A 4 -28.40 -1.93 -24.24
N HIS A 5 -28.10 -1.01 -25.15
CA HIS A 5 -26.98 -1.14 -26.07
C HIS A 5 -25.67 -0.75 -25.39
N GLY A 6 -24.72 -1.69 -25.37
CA GLY A 6 -23.30 -1.37 -25.58
C GLY A 6 -22.41 -1.19 -24.37
N ILE A 7 -22.03 -2.29 -23.70
CA ILE A 7 -20.72 -2.37 -23.05
C ILE A 7 -19.86 -3.34 -23.88
N LYS A 8 -18.91 -2.78 -24.64
CA LYS A 8 -17.92 -3.56 -25.38
C LYS A 8 -17.09 -4.35 -24.36
N LYS A 9 -17.20 -5.68 -24.42
CA LYS A 9 -16.36 -6.62 -23.67
C LYS A 9 -14.90 -6.32 -23.97
N VAL A 10 -14.14 -5.82 -23.00
CA VAL A 10 -12.69 -5.89 -23.04
C VAL A 10 -12.34 -7.34 -22.76
N LYS A 11 -11.79 -8.01 -23.76
CA LYS A 11 -11.37 -9.40 -23.71
C LYS A 11 -10.08 -9.46 -22.88
N CYS A 12 -10.20 -9.77 -21.59
CA CYS A 12 -9.05 -10.26 -20.82
C CYS A 12 -8.85 -11.71 -21.23
N ASP A 13 -7.90 -11.95 -22.13
CA ASP A 13 -7.44 -13.29 -22.48
C ASP A 13 -6.60 -13.83 -21.31
N TYR A 14 -7.29 -14.26 -20.25
CA TYR A 14 -6.70 -15.03 -19.17
C TYR A 14 -6.54 -16.46 -19.68
N PHE A 15 -5.30 -16.82 -20.02
CA PHE A 15 -4.94 -18.17 -20.42
C PHE A 15 -5.38 -19.16 -19.35
N ALA A 16 -6.34 -20.01 -19.72
CA ALA A 16 -6.80 -21.13 -18.91
C ALA A 16 -5.78 -22.25 -19.02
N ASP A 17 -4.95 -22.42 -17.99
CA ASP A 17 -4.20 -23.65 -17.81
C ASP A 17 -4.99 -24.57 -16.87
N LYS A 18 -5.39 -25.73 -17.40
CA LYS A 18 -6.14 -26.74 -16.68
C LYS A 18 -5.21 -27.45 -15.72
N GLY A 19 -5.52 -27.36 -14.43
CA GLY A 19 -4.94 -28.23 -13.43
C GLY A 19 -5.71 -28.10 -12.14
N ASP A 20 -6.54 -29.09 -11.83
CA ASP A 20 -7.19 -29.24 -10.54
C ASP A 20 -6.11 -29.32 -9.44
N ARG A 21 -5.74 -28.17 -8.89
CA ARG A 21 -4.90 -28.07 -7.71
C ARG A 21 -5.70 -27.26 -6.70
N GLN A 22 -6.27 -27.97 -5.72
CA GLN A 22 -6.77 -27.33 -4.51
C GLN A 22 -5.62 -26.54 -3.90
N VAL A 23 -5.64 -25.22 -4.07
CA VAL A 23 -4.72 -24.31 -3.37
C VAL A 23 -5.26 -24.17 -1.96
N ASP A 24 -4.62 -24.89 -1.05
CA ASP A 24 -4.83 -24.73 0.38
C ASP A 24 -4.58 -23.25 0.74
N THR A 25 -5.64 -22.55 1.11
CA THR A 25 -5.62 -21.11 1.43
C THR A 25 -4.86 -20.79 2.72
N SER A 26 -4.31 -21.80 3.41
CA SER A 26 -3.44 -21.61 4.58
C SER A 26 -1.99 -21.25 4.25
N VAL A 27 -1.57 -21.32 2.98
CA VAL A 27 -0.17 -21.10 2.57
C VAL A 27 0.11 -19.65 2.14
N PHE A 28 -0.92 -18.87 1.83
CA PHE A 28 -0.76 -17.44 1.56
C PHE A 28 -0.71 -16.65 2.88
N LYS A 29 0.24 -16.98 3.75
CA LYS A 29 0.80 -15.97 4.64
C LYS A 29 1.72 -15.17 3.73
N PRO A 30 1.37 -13.94 3.30
CA PRO A 30 2.39 -13.07 2.76
C PRO A 30 3.38 -12.84 3.91
N THR A 31 4.38 -13.69 4.02
CA THR A 31 5.60 -13.39 4.74
C THR A 31 6.23 -12.28 3.92
N PHE A 32 5.81 -11.07 4.23
CA PHE A 32 6.43 -9.85 3.79
C PHE A 32 7.81 -9.87 4.45
N HIS A 33 8.76 -10.54 3.78
CA HIS A 33 10.16 -10.44 4.11
C HIS A 33 10.53 -8.99 3.84
N VAL A 34 10.54 -8.20 4.91
CA VAL A 34 11.18 -6.89 4.90
C VAL A 34 12.67 -7.17 4.97
N ASP A 35 13.23 -7.65 3.85
CA ASP A 35 14.67 -7.66 3.64
C ASP A 35 15.13 -6.19 3.75
N ASP A 36 16.21 -5.95 4.51
CA ASP A 36 16.81 -4.64 4.79
C ASP A 36 16.51 -3.61 3.69
N THR A 37 15.45 -2.81 3.90
CA THR A 37 15.04 -1.81 2.92
C THR A 37 16.17 -0.81 2.81
N SER A 38 16.89 -0.84 1.69
CA SER A 38 17.94 0.14 1.44
C SER A 38 17.32 1.53 1.51
N ASP A 39 18.05 2.54 1.98
CA ASP A 39 17.52 3.92 2.08
C ASP A 39 16.91 4.40 0.74
N LYS A 40 17.36 3.85 -0.39
CA LYS A 40 16.80 4.10 -1.73
C LYS A 40 15.37 3.57 -1.88
N ASP A 41 15.08 2.40 -1.33
CA ASP A 41 13.76 1.77 -1.40
C ASP A 41 12.75 2.50 -0.51
N VAL A 42 13.19 2.93 0.69
CA VAL A 42 12.39 3.78 1.58
C VAL A 42 12.05 5.10 0.90
N HIS A 43 13.03 5.72 0.24
CA HIS A 43 12.81 6.98 -0.48
C HIS A 43 11.84 6.82 -1.67
N ALA A 44 11.96 5.72 -2.43
CA ALA A 44 11.05 5.43 -3.53
C ALA A 44 9.60 5.21 -3.05
N ALA A 45 9.43 4.40 -1.99
CA ALA A 45 8.12 4.14 -1.38
C ALA A 45 7.49 5.44 -0.83
N MET A 46 8.28 6.28 -0.15
CA MET A 46 7.83 7.58 0.35
C MET A 46 7.38 8.50 -0.79
N ARG A 47 8.16 8.58 -1.88
CA ARG A 47 7.83 9.40 -3.05
C ARG A 47 6.53 8.93 -3.70
N GLN A 48 6.33 7.62 -3.81
CA GLN A 48 5.11 7.05 -4.38
C GLN A 48 3.89 7.36 -3.50
N ALA A 49 4.01 7.16 -2.18
CA ALA A 49 2.94 7.48 -1.24
C ALA A 49 2.57 8.97 -1.28
N GLN A 50 3.57 9.86 -1.31
CA GLN A 50 3.37 11.30 -1.45
C GLN A 50 2.67 11.68 -2.76
N ALA A 51 3.06 11.06 -3.87
CA ALA A 51 2.42 11.29 -5.16
C ALA A 51 0.94 10.89 -5.13
N SER A 52 0.61 9.75 -4.53
CA SER A 52 -0.78 9.32 -4.35
C SER A 52 -1.60 10.32 -3.53
N LEU A 53 -1.04 10.83 -2.43
CA LEU A 53 -1.70 11.85 -1.60
C LEU A 53 -1.86 13.18 -2.34
N ALA A 54 -0.86 13.59 -3.11
CA ALA A 54 -0.90 14.84 -3.86
C ALA A 54 -1.98 14.84 -4.95
N ILE A 55 -2.29 13.68 -5.55
CA ILE A 55 -3.42 13.53 -6.50
C ILE A 55 -4.75 13.89 -5.82
N GLU A 56 -4.89 13.54 -4.54
CA GLU A 56 -6.07 13.85 -3.72
C GLU A 56 -6.00 15.25 -3.09
N GLY A 57 -4.95 16.03 -3.37
CA GLY A 57 -4.71 17.34 -2.77
C GLY A 57 -4.30 17.29 -1.30
N LEU A 58 -3.89 16.12 -0.81
CA LEU A 58 -3.44 15.89 0.56
C LEU A 58 -1.91 15.98 0.65
N PHE A 59 -1.43 16.49 1.78
CA PHE A 59 -0.01 16.63 2.07
C PHE A 59 0.29 16.10 3.47
N VAL A 60 1.40 15.39 3.61
CA VAL A 60 1.88 14.93 4.92
C VAL A 60 2.80 16.01 5.49
N PRO A 61 2.53 16.55 6.69
CA PRO A 61 3.41 17.51 7.34
C PRO A 61 4.79 16.89 7.63
N GLU A 62 5.82 17.71 7.73
CA GLU A 62 7.21 17.26 7.80
C GLU A 62 7.50 16.34 9.00
N ASN A 63 6.88 16.66 10.15
CA ASN A 63 6.88 15.82 11.35
C ASN A 63 6.29 14.41 11.11
N GLY A 64 5.22 14.30 10.31
CA GLY A 64 4.62 13.04 9.91
C GLY A 64 5.52 12.24 8.98
N GLN A 65 6.23 12.91 8.06
CA GLN A 65 7.15 12.23 7.16
C GLN A 65 8.34 11.59 7.90
N GLU A 66 8.88 12.28 8.91
CA GLU A 66 9.95 11.74 9.74
C GLU A 66 9.49 10.51 10.53
N LEU A 67 8.26 10.54 11.05
CA LEU A 67 7.67 9.42 11.78
C LEU A 67 7.52 8.17 10.89
N VAL A 68 7.11 8.34 9.63
CA VAL A 68 7.03 7.23 8.66
C VAL A 68 8.41 6.66 8.36
N ARG A 69 9.44 7.50 8.20
CA ARG A 69 10.83 7.03 8.01
C ARG A 69 11.33 6.20 9.20
N LYS A 70 11.08 6.66 10.43
CA LYS A 70 11.44 5.91 11.66
C LYS A 70 10.77 4.54 11.70
N ARG A 71 9.49 4.46 11.31
CA ARG A 71 8.77 3.18 11.25
C ARG A 71 9.31 2.24 10.18
N LEU A 72 9.67 2.76 9.00
CA LEU A 72 10.24 1.98 7.90
C LEU A 72 11.65 1.47 8.21
N ARG A 73 12.42 2.22 9.00
CA ARG A 73 13.74 1.79 9.51
C ARG A 73 13.68 0.83 10.69
N GLY A 74 12.49 0.60 11.24
CA GLY A 74 12.33 -0.25 12.44
C GLY A 74 12.77 0.42 13.75
N GLU A 75 13.01 1.74 13.75
CA GLU A 75 13.43 2.50 14.95
C GLU A 75 12.30 2.62 15.98
N ILE A 76 11.04 2.52 15.53
CA ILE A 76 9.84 2.60 16.38
C ILE A 76 8.89 1.44 16.12
N SER A 77 8.17 1.03 17.17
CA SER A 77 7.13 0.01 17.05
C SER A 77 5.89 0.53 16.31
N GLN A 78 5.04 -0.38 15.85
CA GLN A 78 3.76 0.00 15.24
C GLN A 78 2.84 0.73 16.23
N ALA A 79 2.84 0.33 17.50
CA ALA A 79 2.01 0.96 18.53
C ALA A 79 2.46 2.40 18.80
N ASP A 80 3.78 2.63 18.89
CA ASP A 80 4.34 3.96 19.11
C ASP A 80 4.14 4.87 17.90
N PHE A 81 4.26 4.31 16.69
CA PHE A 81 3.94 5.01 15.45
C PHE A 81 2.49 5.51 15.44
N LEU A 82 1.53 4.65 15.77
CA LEU A 82 0.11 5.02 15.78
C LEU A 82 -0.20 6.10 16.81
N LYS A 83 0.39 6.00 18.01
CA LYS A 83 0.23 7.01 19.05
C LYS A 83 0.75 8.36 18.60
N ALA A 84 1.97 8.41 18.06
CA ALA A 84 2.59 9.64 17.58
C ALA A 84 1.83 10.23 16.38
N ALA A 85 1.34 9.40 15.47
CA ALA A 85 0.54 9.84 14.33
C ALA A 85 -0.79 10.49 14.78
N LEU A 86 -1.44 9.92 15.80
CA LEU A 86 -2.67 10.49 16.38
C LEU A 86 -2.40 11.83 17.07
N GLU A 87 -1.29 11.93 17.80
CA GLU A 87 -0.89 13.19 18.45
C GLU A 87 -0.60 14.31 17.43
N ILE A 88 -0.08 13.98 16.25
CA ILE A 88 0.12 14.96 15.17
C ILE A 88 -1.24 15.37 14.58
N ALA A 89 -2.09 14.40 14.24
CA ALA A 89 -3.39 14.64 13.62
C ALA A 89 -4.37 15.43 14.51
N THR A 90 -4.17 15.41 15.82
CA THR A 90 -5.00 16.16 16.79
C THR A 90 -4.50 17.58 17.05
N ARG A 91 -3.30 17.94 16.57
CA ARG A 91 -2.69 19.26 16.75
C ARG A 91 -2.83 20.17 15.53
N GLU A 92 -3.12 19.61 14.36
CA GLU A 92 -3.49 20.33 13.14
C GLU A 92 -4.99 20.63 13.09
#